data_AF-A0A563EUS3-F1
#
_entry.id   AF-A0A563EUS3-F1
#
_cell.length_a   1.000
_cell.length_b   1.000
_cell.length_c   1.000
_cell.angle_alpha   90.00
_cell.angle_beta   90.00
_cell.angle_gamma   90.00
#
_symmetry.space_group_name_H-M   'P 1'
#
loop_
_entity.id
_entity.type
_entity.pdbx_description
1 polymer ?
#
loop_
_entity_poly.entity_id
_entity_poly.type
_entity_poly.pdbx_seq_one_letter_code
_entity_poly.pdbx_strand_id
1 'polypeptide(L)'
;MVTKVSGCLVKILLVLVGVVLGTVLTGLTGVLLLLPDRELVSSTPPSPQGPGLYVKKVERTVGGTSFELWMGPSEDRGHVVPIPNGWDNAPEHEFTPDGVRLKFRSGGEIFVPKASYS
;
A
#
# COMPACT_ATOMS: atom_id res chain seq x y z
N MET A 1 -2.05 24.39 55.35
CA MET A 1 -1.10 24.59 54.24
C MET A 1 -1.05 23.40 53.26
N VAL A 2 -2.15 22.63 53.10
CA VAL A 2 -2.16 21.34 52.36
C VAL A 2 -2.81 21.45 50.97
N THR A 3 -3.63 22.47 50.70
CA THR A 3 -4.36 22.64 49.43
C THR A 3 -3.49 23.15 48.28
N LYS A 4 -2.48 23.98 48.56
CA LYS A 4 -1.60 24.58 47.53
C LYS A 4 -0.68 23.56 46.86
N VAL A 5 -0.24 22.54 47.61
CA VAL A 5 0.65 21.47 47.11
C VAL A 5 -0.11 20.48 46.24
N SER A 6 -1.35 20.13 46.64
CA SER A 6 -2.24 19.27 45.86
C SER A 6 -2.58 19.87 44.49
N GLY A 7 -2.90 21.18 44.44
CA GLY A 7 -3.14 21.88 43.18
C GLY A 7 -1.92 21.99 42.26
N CYS A 8 -0.71 22.03 42.82
CA CYS A 8 0.54 22.01 42.04
C CYS A 8 0.78 20.63 41.42
N LEU A 9 0.61 19.58 42.22
CA LEU A 9 0.84 18.20 41.79
C LEU A 9 -0.18 17.77 40.72
N VAL A 10 -1.45 18.15 40.86
CA VAL A 10 -2.49 17.92 39.83
C VAL A 10 -2.15 18.61 38.51
N LYS A 11 -1.65 19.86 38.55
CA LYS A 11 -1.22 20.58 37.33
C LYS A 11 -0.05 19.89 36.65
N ILE A 12 0.95 19.44 37.40
CA ILE A 12 2.09 18.70 36.86
C ILE A 12 1.62 17.39 36.22
N LEU A 13 0.74 16.65 36.89
CA LEU A 13 0.18 15.40 36.36
C LEU A 13 -0.57 15.63 35.05
N LEU A 14 -1.40 16.69 34.98
CA LEU A 14 -2.12 17.06 33.76
C LEU A 14 -1.16 17.43 32.61
N VAL A 15 -0.07 18.15 32.90
CA VAL A 15 0.96 18.46 31.90
C VAL A 15 1.63 17.19 31.41
N LEU A 16 2.02 16.28 32.31
CA LEU A 16 2.62 15.00 31.92
C LEU A 16 1.69 14.16 31.05
N VAL A 17 0.41 14.07 31.43
CA VAL A 17 -0.62 13.38 30.64
C VAL A 17 -0.77 14.04 29.26
N GLY A 18 -0.79 15.37 29.20
CA GLY A 18 -0.84 16.12 27.94
C GLY A 18 0.38 15.85 27.04
N VAL A 19 1.58 15.78 27.60
CA VAL A 19 2.81 15.44 26.88
C VAL A 19 2.75 14.02 26.32
N VAL A 20 2.31 13.04 27.12
CA VAL A 20 2.18 11.65 26.67
C VAL A 20 1.16 11.55 25.54
N LEU A 21 -0.04 12.12 25.72
CA LEU A 21 -1.09 12.13 24.70
C LEU A 21 -0.63 12.81 23.40
N GLY A 22 0.00 13.98 23.51
CA GLY A 22 0.52 14.70 22.35
C GLY A 22 1.60 13.92 21.60
N THR A 23 2.49 13.26 22.33
CA THR A 23 3.56 12.42 21.74
C THR A 23 2.96 11.21 21.03
N VAL A 24 1.99 10.54 21.65
CA VAL A 24 1.28 9.40 21.04
C VAL A 24 0.56 9.84 19.77
N LEU A 25 -0.19 10.94 19.81
CA LEU A 25 -0.91 11.46 18.65
C LEU A 25 0.04 11.83 17.51
N THR A 26 1.13 12.54 17.83
CA THR A 26 2.16 12.92 16.83
C THR A 26 2.80 11.69 16.20
N GLY A 27 3.09 10.66 17.01
CA GLY A 27 3.61 9.39 16.52
C GLY A 27 2.65 8.70 15.57
N LEU A 28 1.36 8.60 15.94
CA LEU A 28 0.32 8.02 15.08
C LEU A 28 0.16 8.79 13.78
N THR A 29 0.10 10.12 13.84
CA THR A 29 0.03 10.97 12.65
C THR A 29 1.25 10.78 11.75
N GLY A 30 2.45 10.70 12.34
CA GLY A 30 3.68 10.42 11.58
C GLY A 30 3.62 9.09 10.84
N VAL A 31 3.13 8.02 11.49
CA VAL A 31 2.97 6.70 10.85
C VAL A 31 1.93 6.76 9.73
N LEU A 32 0.78 7.41 9.96
CA LEU A 32 -0.27 7.54 8.95
C LEU A 32 0.19 8.30 7.71
N LEU A 33 1.00 9.34 7.87
CA LEU A 33 1.57 10.11 6.76
C LEU A 33 2.62 9.35 5.94
N LEU A 34 3.14 8.24 6.48
CA LEU A 34 4.09 7.37 5.80
C LEU A 34 3.42 6.16 5.13
N LEU A 35 2.11 5.98 5.31
CA LEU A 35 1.38 4.95 4.61
C LEU A 35 1.28 5.29 3.12
N PRO A 36 1.57 4.32 2.23
CA PRO A 36 1.40 4.52 0.79
C PRO A 36 -0.08 4.70 0.45
N ASP A 37 -0.38 5.74 -0.32
CA ASP A 37 -1.68 5.86 -0.96
C ASP A 37 -1.75 4.94 -2.19
N ARG A 38 -2.91 4.31 -2.40
CA ARG A 38 -3.10 3.33 -3.48
C ARG A 38 -4.38 3.62 -4.23
N GLU A 39 -4.24 3.99 -5.48
CA GLU A 39 -5.34 4.29 -6.39
C GLU A 39 -5.44 3.20 -7.46
N LEU A 40 -6.64 2.68 -7.71
CA LEU A 40 -6.87 1.71 -8.79
C LEU A 40 -6.92 2.42 -10.13
N VAL A 41 -6.07 2.00 -11.07
CA VAL A 41 -5.95 2.60 -12.41
C VAL A 41 -6.62 1.73 -13.47
N SER A 42 -6.51 0.41 -13.34
CA SER A 42 -7.09 -0.54 -14.27
C SER A 42 -7.52 -1.80 -13.53
N SER A 43 -8.65 -2.36 -13.95
CA SER A 43 -9.27 -3.54 -13.35
C SER A 43 -9.69 -4.50 -14.45
N THR A 44 -9.21 -5.73 -14.36
CA THR A 44 -9.66 -6.87 -15.16
C THR A 44 -10.20 -7.91 -14.18
N PRO A 45 -11.51 -8.23 -14.24
CA PRO A 45 -12.10 -9.19 -13.31
C PRO A 45 -11.53 -10.60 -13.54
N PRO A 46 -11.55 -11.47 -12.50
CA PRO A 46 -11.15 -12.85 -12.64
C PRO A 46 -12.01 -13.58 -13.68
N SER A 47 -11.40 -14.50 -14.42
CA SER A 47 -12.06 -15.32 -15.43
C SER A 47 -11.73 -16.79 -15.25
N PRO A 48 -12.42 -17.72 -15.94
CA PRO A 48 -12.04 -19.13 -15.93
C PRO A 48 -10.61 -19.39 -16.42
N GLN A 49 -10.00 -18.45 -17.13
CA GLN A 49 -8.63 -18.56 -17.64
C GLN A 49 -7.57 -18.12 -16.62
N GLY A 50 -7.93 -17.32 -15.60
CA GLY A 50 -6.95 -16.82 -14.64
C GLY A 50 -7.48 -15.83 -13.58
N PRO A 51 -6.60 -15.36 -12.68
CA PRO A 51 -6.96 -14.42 -11.62
C PRO A 51 -7.40 -13.07 -12.18
N GLY A 52 -8.05 -12.26 -11.33
CA GLY A 52 -8.27 -10.85 -11.63
C GLY A 52 -6.94 -10.10 -11.61
N LEU A 53 -6.82 -9.11 -12.49
CA LEU A 53 -5.62 -8.29 -12.64
C LEU A 53 -5.97 -6.84 -12.34
N TYR A 54 -5.29 -6.24 -11.36
CA TYR A 54 -5.62 -4.91 -10.85
C TYR A 54 -4.37 -4.06 -10.80
N VAL A 55 -4.27 -3.06 -11.66
CA VAL A 55 -3.15 -2.11 -11.66
C VAL A 55 -3.47 -1.02 -10.65
N LYS A 56 -2.58 -0.84 -9.69
CA LYS A 56 -2.66 0.24 -8.69
C LYS A 56 -1.49 1.20 -8.86
N LYS A 57 -1.79 2.49 -8.86
CA LYS A 57 -0.82 3.56 -8.68
C LYS A 57 -0.55 3.69 -7.19
N VAL A 58 0.72 3.68 -6.82
CA VAL A 58 1.15 3.75 -5.42
C VAL A 58 1.95 5.03 -5.25
N GLU A 59 1.43 5.95 -4.44
CA GLU A 59 2.11 7.19 -4.10
C GLU A 59 2.69 7.08 -2.70
N ARG A 60 4.01 7.29 -2.60
CA ARG A 60 4.74 7.27 -1.34
C ARG A 60 5.33 8.65 -1.07
N THR A 61 5.17 9.12 0.16
CA THR A 61 5.80 10.35 0.66
C THR A 61 7.32 10.31 0.49
N VAL A 62 7.92 9.12 0.61
CA VAL A 62 9.33 8.85 0.31
C VAL A 62 9.41 7.75 -0.75
N GLY A 63 10.06 8.03 -1.89
CA GLY A 63 10.21 7.08 -3.00
C GLY A 63 9.34 7.36 -4.23
N GLY A 64 8.46 8.37 -4.16
CA GLY A 64 7.69 8.86 -5.31
C GLY A 64 6.54 7.96 -5.73
N THR A 65 6.15 8.06 -6.99
CA THR A 65 5.05 7.29 -7.60
C THR A 65 5.60 6.02 -8.26
N SER A 66 4.97 4.88 -7.98
CA SER A 66 5.22 3.60 -8.65
C SER A 66 3.91 2.92 -9.04
N PHE A 67 3.97 1.89 -9.88
CA PHE A 67 2.80 1.08 -10.21
C PHE A 67 2.99 -0.37 -9.74
N GLU A 68 1.92 -0.98 -9.28
CA GLU A 68 1.88 -2.37 -8.83
C GLU A 68 0.73 -3.09 -9.53
N LEU A 69 0.99 -4.29 -10.05
CA LEU A 69 -0.04 -5.18 -10.56
C LEU A 69 -0.40 -6.22 -9.50
N TRP A 70 -1.66 -6.22 -9.08
CA TRP A 70 -2.21 -7.15 -8.11
C TRP A 70 -2.96 -8.25 -8.85
N MET A 71 -2.66 -9.51 -8.53
CA MET A 71 -3.24 -10.68 -9.18
C MET A 71 -3.93 -11.56 -8.15
N GLY A 72 -5.26 -11.66 -8.21
CA GLY A 72 -6.01 -12.45 -7.24
C GLY A 72 -7.52 -12.39 -7.43
N PRO A 73 -8.29 -12.85 -6.42
CA PRO A 73 -9.75 -12.90 -6.51
C PRO A 73 -10.41 -11.52 -6.42
N SER A 74 -9.72 -10.50 -5.90
CA SER A 74 -10.24 -9.14 -5.75
C SER A 74 -9.12 -8.10 -5.76
N GLU A 75 -9.51 -6.83 -5.89
CA GLU A 75 -8.58 -5.68 -5.93
C GLU A 75 -7.66 -5.61 -4.71
N ASP A 76 -8.14 -6.01 -3.54
CA ASP A 76 -7.42 -5.87 -2.27
C ASP A 76 -6.71 -7.16 -1.81
N ARG A 77 -6.78 -8.23 -2.61
CA ARG A 77 -6.19 -9.51 -2.24
C ARG A 77 -5.56 -10.17 -3.46
N GLY A 78 -4.25 -10.39 -3.40
CA GLY A 78 -3.54 -11.09 -4.47
C GLY A 78 -2.03 -11.06 -4.33
N HIS A 79 -1.37 -11.70 -5.29
CA HIS A 79 0.06 -11.59 -5.51
C HIS A 79 0.38 -10.23 -6.12
N VAL A 80 1.39 -9.54 -5.60
CA VAL A 80 1.77 -8.20 -6.04
C VAL A 80 3.04 -8.27 -6.88
N VAL A 81 2.96 -7.77 -8.10
CA VAL A 81 4.08 -7.62 -9.02
C VAL A 81 4.40 -6.14 -9.18
N PRO A 82 5.56 -5.66 -8.71
CA PRO A 82 5.95 -4.28 -8.94
C PRO A 82 6.25 -4.06 -10.43
N ILE A 83 5.71 -2.99 -11.00
CA ILE A 83 6.02 -2.57 -12.37
C ILE A 83 7.27 -1.67 -12.30
N PRO A 84 8.35 -1.98 -13.04
CA PRO A 84 9.56 -1.16 -13.04
C PRO A 84 9.28 0.30 -13.45
N ASN A 85 9.98 1.23 -12.81
CA ASN A 85 9.84 2.65 -13.13
C ASN A 85 10.22 2.91 -14.60
N GLY A 86 9.43 3.73 -15.27
CA GLY A 86 9.60 4.05 -16.69
C GLY A 86 8.95 3.06 -17.66
N TRP A 87 8.36 1.98 -17.17
CA TRP A 87 7.53 1.08 -17.98
C TRP A 87 6.08 1.58 -18.00
N ASP A 88 5.33 1.17 -19.02
CA ASP A 88 3.89 1.44 -19.09
C ASP A 88 3.15 0.81 -17.90
N ASN A 89 2.06 1.44 -17.48
CA ASN A 89 1.24 0.96 -16.35
C ASN A 89 0.07 0.07 -16.77
N ALA A 90 -0.15 -0.13 -18.08
CA ALA A 90 -1.22 -0.97 -18.61
C ALA A 90 -0.63 -2.09 -19.49
N PRO A 91 -0.04 -3.14 -18.88
CA PRO A 91 0.49 -4.26 -19.64
C PRO A 91 -0.65 -5.02 -20.35
N GLU A 92 -0.37 -5.48 -21.55
CA GLU A 92 -1.16 -6.54 -22.17
C GLU A 92 -0.87 -7.85 -21.43
N HIS A 93 -1.87 -8.71 -21.28
CA HIS A 93 -1.73 -9.94 -20.52
C HIS A 93 -2.16 -11.15 -21.35
N GLU A 94 -1.43 -12.24 -21.17
CA GLU A 94 -1.71 -13.52 -21.80
C GLU A 94 -1.68 -14.62 -20.73
N PHE A 95 -2.83 -15.26 -20.52
CA PHE A 95 -2.94 -16.41 -19.63
C PHE A 95 -2.43 -17.66 -20.34
N THR A 96 -1.50 -18.36 -19.69
CA THR A 96 -0.92 -19.61 -20.17
C THR A 96 -1.13 -20.70 -19.10
N PRO A 97 -0.97 -21.99 -19.45
CA PRO A 97 -1.06 -23.07 -18.47
C PRO A 97 -0.08 -22.92 -17.29
N ASP A 98 1.09 -22.33 -17.56
CA ASP A 98 2.19 -22.20 -16.60
C ASP A 98 2.14 -20.90 -15.77
N GLY A 99 1.35 -19.91 -16.19
CA GLY A 99 1.37 -18.58 -15.58
C GLY A 99 0.73 -17.47 -16.41
N VAL A 100 0.96 -16.22 -16.02
CA VAL A 100 0.57 -15.01 -16.77
C VAL A 100 1.80 -14.36 -17.37
N ARG A 101 1.76 -14.04 -18.66
CA ARG A 101 2.74 -13.17 -19.31
C ARG A 101 2.20 -11.75 -19.38
N LEU A 102 2.99 -10.80 -18.90
CA LEU A 102 2.68 -9.37 -18.89
C LEU A 102 3.61 -8.68 -19.88
N LYS A 103 3.06 -8.16 -20.98
CA LYS A 103 3.80 -7.50 -22.05
C LYS A 103 3.59 -6.00 -21.98
N PHE A 104 4.69 -5.26 -21.92
CA PHE A 104 4.69 -3.81 -21.82
C PHE A 104 5.05 -3.20 -23.18
N ARG A 105 4.46 -2.06 -23.53
CA ARG A 105 4.72 -1.42 -24.85
C ARG A 105 6.16 -0.93 -25.00
N SER A 106 6.80 -0.59 -23.88
CA SER A 106 8.25 -0.37 -23.80
C SER A 106 9.13 -1.55 -24.26
N GLY A 107 8.55 -2.73 -24.50
CA GLY A 107 9.24 -3.94 -24.96
C GLY A 107 9.66 -4.90 -23.86
N GLY A 108 9.41 -4.54 -22.59
CA GLY A 108 9.63 -5.40 -21.45
C GLY A 108 8.56 -6.49 -21.30
N GLU A 109 8.95 -7.64 -20.75
CA GLU A 109 8.02 -8.72 -20.41
C GLU A 109 8.29 -9.23 -19.00
N ILE A 110 7.23 -9.48 -18.23
CA ILE A 110 7.28 -10.13 -16.94
C ILE A 110 6.46 -11.40 -17.02
N PHE A 111 7.08 -12.55 -16.73
CA PHE A 111 6.36 -13.81 -16.56
C PHE A 111 6.11 -14.06 -15.07
N VAL A 112 4.85 -14.32 -14.73
CA VAL A 112 4.42 -14.65 -13.38
C VAL A 112 3.97 -16.11 -13.36
N PRO A 113 4.68 -16.99 -12.64
CA PRO A 113 4.28 -18.39 -12.51
C PRO A 113 2.92 -18.55 -11.83
N LYS A 114 2.14 -19.55 -12.24
CA LYS A 114 0.82 -19.85 -11.67
C LYS A 114 0.85 -20.06 -10.16
N ALA A 115 1.91 -20.71 -9.66
CA ALA A 115 2.11 -20.97 -8.24
C ALA A 115 2.26 -19.70 -7.38
N SER A 116 2.50 -18.53 -7.99
CA SER A 116 2.65 -17.28 -7.26
C SER A 116 1.31 -16.65 -6.85
N TYR A 117 0.22 -17.01 -7.52
CA TYR A 117 -1.10 -16.37 -7.35
C TYR A 117 -2.27 -17.35 -7.23
N SER A 118 -2.03 -18.67 -7.26
CA SER A 118 -3.06 -19.71 -7.07
C SER A 118 -3.17 -20.17 -5.64
#